data_AF-A0A0H5PXB6-F1
#
_entry.id   AF-A0A0H5PXB6-F1
#
_cell.length_a   1.000
_cell.length_b   1.000
_cell.length_c   1.000
_cell.angle_alpha   90.00
_cell.angle_beta   90.00
_cell.angle_gamma   90.00
#
_symmetry.space_group_name_H-M   'P 1'
#
loop_
_entity.id
_entity.type
_entity.pdbx_description
1 polymer ?
#
loop_
_entity_poly.entity_id
_entity_poly.type
_entity_poly.pdbx_seq_one_letter_code
_entity_poly.pdbx_strand_id
1 'polypeptide(L)'
;MSRDFGVTDGHSLYSLHRYRSDVRHMVIFDDLVEKEHHRVRLYISEPIYELVRQAETNGLLRVVHHEEIVEGCSEPDSPRRRKRKHK
;
A
#
# COMPACT_ATOMS: atom_id res chain seq x y z
N MET A 1 7.99 8.82 20.18
CA MET A 1 7.63 7.89 19.08
C MET A 1 6.72 8.64 18.14
N SER A 2 7.26 9.38 17.16
CA SER A 2 6.44 10.12 16.20
C SER A 2 5.84 9.13 15.20
N ARG A 3 4.51 9.07 15.17
CA ARG A 3 3.74 8.36 14.14
C ARG A 3 3.63 9.31 12.96
N ASP A 4 4.72 9.46 12.23
CA ASP A 4 4.73 10.21 10.98
C ASP A 4 4.14 9.29 9.90
N PHE A 5 2.82 9.10 9.94
CA PHE A 5 2.07 8.63 8.78
C PHE A 5 2.12 9.77 7.78
N GLY A 6 3.15 9.76 6.93
CA GLY A 6 3.48 10.82 6.00
C GLY A 6 2.36 11.09 5.00
N VAL A 7 1.39 11.91 5.38
CA VAL A 7 0.48 12.56 4.45
C VAL A 7 1.24 13.76 3.87
N THR A 8 2.00 13.54 2.80
CA THR A 8 2.63 14.63 2.04
C THR A 8 2.46 14.39 0.55
N ASP A 9 1.73 15.31 -0.08
CA ASP A 9 1.63 15.49 -1.52
C ASP A 9 3.03 15.70 -2.12
N GLY A 10 3.59 14.71 -2.81
CA GLY A 10 4.99 14.77 -3.23
C GLY A 10 5.46 13.59 -4.10
N HIS A 11 5.29 13.75 -5.41
CA HIS A 11 5.56 12.75 -6.46
C HIS A 11 7.02 12.23 -6.57
N SER A 12 8.02 12.83 -5.93
CA SER A 12 9.45 12.52 -6.15
C SER A 12 10.12 11.74 -5.01
N LEU A 13 9.90 12.10 -3.74
CA LEU A 13 10.58 11.48 -2.59
C LEU A 13 10.06 10.07 -2.27
N TYR A 14 8.78 9.83 -2.49
CA TYR A 14 8.14 8.52 -2.23
C TYR A 14 8.67 7.39 -3.13
N SER A 15 9.23 7.72 -4.29
CA SER A 15 9.82 6.72 -5.20
C SER A 15 11.05 6.03 -4.62
N LEU A 16 11.73 6.60 -3.61
CA LEU A 16 12.89 5.94 -2.99
C LEU A 16 12.47 4.87 -1.96
N HIS A 17 11.30 5.02 -1.35
CA HIS A 17 10.83 4.07 -0.32
C HIS A 17 10.63 2.65 -0.87
N ARG A 18 10.35 2.49 -2.18
CA ARG A 18 10.25 1.19 -2.84
C ARG A 18 11.55 0.37 -2.83
N TYR A 19 12.70 1.01 -2.64
CA TYR A 19 14.01 0.35 -2.58
C TYR A 19 14.41 -0.08 -1.16
N ARG A 20 13.59 0.23 -0.15
CA ARG A 20 13.81 -0.31 1.19
C ARG A 20 13.62 -1.82 1.18
N SER A 21 14.52 -2.54 1.85
CA SER A 21 14.58 -4.01 1.81
C SER A 21 13.33 -4.69 2.38
N ASP A 22 12.60 -4.00 3.26
CA ASP A 22 11.40 -4.49 3.94
C ASP A 22 10.10 -4.12 3.21
N VAL A 23 10.16 -3.25 2.20
CA VAL A 23 8.97 -2.83 1.44
C VAL A 23 8.61 -3.90 0.41
N ARG A 24 7.33 -4.28 0.41
CA ARG A 24 6.76 -5.30 -0.48
C ARG A 24 5.49 -4.84 -1.18
N HIS A 25 4.85 -3.79 -0.71
CA HIS A 25 3.60 -3.28 -1.29
C HIS A 25 3.62 -1.77 -1.41
N MET A 26 2.98 -1.26 -2.45
CA MET A 26 2.50 0.11 -2.53
C MET A 26 0.99 0.09 -2.57
N VAL A 27 0.36 0.83 -1.67
CA VAL A 27 -1.09 0.88 -1.53
C VAL A 27 -1.56 2.32 -1.57
N ILE A 28 -2.65 2.56 -2.31
CA ILE A 28 -3.43 3.78 -2.23
C ILE A 28 -4.79 3.43 -1.66
N PHE A 29 -5.21 4.09 -0.59
CA PHE A 29 -6.53 3.89 -0.01
C PHE A 29 -7.18 5.22 0.38
N ASP A 30 -8.51 5.23 0.41
CA ASP A 30 -9.29 6.32 0.98
C ASP A 30 -9.55 5.99 2.46
N ASP A 31 -9.20 6.90 3.36
CA ASP A 31 -9.58 6.80 4.78
C ASP A 31 -11.08 7.09 4.94
N LEU A 32 -11.78 6.21 5.65
CA LEU A 32 -13.22 6.31 5.90
C LEU A 32 -13.53 6.66 7.37
N VAL A 33 -12.51 6.79 8.22
CA VAL A 33 -12.67 7.15 9.64
C VAL A 33 -13.00 8.63 9.79
N GLU A 34 -12.37 9.50 8.98
CA GLU A 34 -12.60 10.94 9.01
C GLU A 34 -13.63 11.37 7.96
N LYS A 35 -14.38 12.44 8.25
CA LYS A 35 -15.42 12.98 7.35
C LYS A 35 -14.84 13.55 6.06
N GLU A 36 -13.56 13.88 6.06
CA GLU A 36 -12.81 14.26 4.87
C GLU A 36 -12.09 13.02 4.35
N HIS A 37 -12.51 12.52 3.19
CA HIS A 37 -11.89 11.37 2.55
C HIS A 37 -10.48 11.74 2.08
N HIS A 38 -9.47 11.44 2.91
CA HIS A 38 -8.07 11.62 2.54
C HIS A 38 -7.58 10.39 1.79
N ARG A 39 -7.06 10.62 0.58
CA ARG A 39 -6.38 9.59 -0.20
C ARG A 39 -4.93 9.48 0.23
N VAL A 40 -4.57 8.33 0.79
CA VAL A 40 -3.23 8.06 1.33
C VAL A 40 -2.51 7.07 0.44
N ARG A 41 -1.24 7.34 0.12
CA ARG A 41 -0.34 6.40 -0.58
C ARG A 41 0.78 5.99 0.35
N LEU A 42 0.97 4.68 0.57
CA LEU A 42 2.03 4.14 1.43
C LEU A 42 2.85 3.07 0.71
N TYR A 43 4.13 2.99 1.08
CA TYR A 43 5.01 1.85 0.81
C TYR A 43 5.20 1.08 2.11
N ILE A 44 4.78 -0.17 2.13
CA ILE A 44 4.64 -0.95 3.35
C ILE A 44 5.20 -2.36 3.18
N SER A 45 5.54 -2.97 4.31
CA SER A 45 5.89 -4.38 4.39
C SER A 45 4.66 -5.26 4.33
N GLU A 46 4.85 -6.55 4.05
CA GLU A 46 3.78 -7.55 3.98
C GLU A 46 2.89 -7.57 5.26
N PRO A 47 3.43 -7.60 6.50
CA PRO A 47 2.59 -7.65 7.70
C PRO A 47 1.70 -6.41 7.86
N ILE A 48 2.19 -5.24 7.43
CA ILE A 48 1.41 -4.00 7.48
C ILE A 48 0.34 -4.02 6.39
N TYR A 49 0.62 -4.60 5.23
CA TYR A 49 -0.38 -4.78 4.18
C TYR A 49 -1.52 -5.71 4.63
N GLU A 50 -1.21 -6.79 5.33
CA GLU A 50 -2.24 -7.67 5.91
C GLU A 50 -3.17 -6.90 6.88
N LEU A 51 -2.62 -5.99 7.69
CA LEU A 51 -3.42 -5.11 8.57
C LEU A 51 -4.30 -4.15 7.77
N VAL A 52 -3.79 -3.59 6.66
CA VAL A 52 -4.58 -2.73 5.76
C VAL A 52 -5.75 -3.52 5.15
N ARG A 53 -5.54 -4.78 4.74
CA ARG A 53 -6.60 -5.67 4.24
C ARG A 53 -7.65 -6.00 5.30
N GLN A 54 -7.23 -6.20 6.55
CA GLN A 54 -8.15 -6.39 7.68
C GLN A 54 -8.97 -5.12 7.94
N ALA A 55 -8.33 -3.94 7.94
CA ALA A 55 -9.01 -2.66 8.11
C ALA A 55 -10.02 -2.39 6.97
N GLU A 56 -9.70 -2.75 5.74
CA GLU A 56 -10.63 -2.68 4.61
C GLU A 56 -11.84 -3.60 4.82
N THR A 57 -11.60 -4.84 5.28
CA THR A 57 -12.67 -5.81 5.57
C THR A 57 -13.58 -5.30 6.69
N ASN A 58 -13.03 -4.55 7.64
CA ASN A 58 -13.76 -3.93 8.74
C ASN A 58 -14.45 -2.61 8.34
N GLY A 59 -14.31 -2.16 7.08
CA GLY A 59 -14.94 -0.93 6.57
C GLY A 59 -14.31 0.37 7.08
N LEU A 60 -13.10 0.32 7.63
CA LEU A 60 -12.39 1.49 8.17
C LEU A 60 -11.67 2.30 7.08
N LEU A 61 -11.32 1.65 5.97
CA LEU A 61 -10.68 2.25 4.80
C LEU A 61 -11.14 1.53 3.54
N ARG A 62 -10.86 2.11 2.36
CA ARG A 62 -11.08 1.45 1.07
C ARG A 62 -9.82 1.49 0.22
N VAL A 63 -9.26 0.34 -0.13
CA VAL A 63 -8.11 0.27 -1.03
C VAL A 63 -8.57 0.60 -2.46
N VAL A 64 -7.91 1.58 -3.04
CA VAL A 64 -8.17 2.08 -4.40
C VAL A 64 -7.17 1.50 -5.39
N HIS A 65 -5.91 1.30 -4.96
CA HIS A 65 -4.84 0.77 -5.79
C HIS A 65 -3.85 -0.03 -4.97
N HIS A 66 -3.32 -1.10 -5.54
CA HIS A 66 -2.30 -1.95 -4.94
C HIS A 66 -1.28 -2.39 -5.99
N GLU A 67 0.00 -2.33 -5.62
CA GLU A 67 1.12 -2.88 -6.38
C GLU A 67 2.00 -3.69 -5.43
N GLU A 68 2.50 -4.82 -5.90
CA GLU A 68 3.62 -5.49 -5.25
C GLU A 68 4.92 -4.82 -5.68
N ILE A 69 5.85 -4.68 -4.74
CA ILE A 69 7.18 -4.12 -4.98
C ILE A 69 8.20 -5.26 -4.94
N VAL A 70 8.87 -5.49 -6.07
CA VAL A 70 9.94 -6.49 -6.21
C VAL A 70 11.21 -5.78 -6.65
N GLU A 71 12.23 -5.76 -5.78
CA GLU A 71 13.53 -5.10 -6.04
C GLU A 71 13.39 -3.62 -6.46
N GLY A 72 12.37 -2.95 -5.93
CA GLY A 72 12.04 -1.56 -6.27
C GLY A 72 11.29 -1.36 -7.58
N CYS A 73 10.91 -2.44 -8.27
CA CYS A 73 9.98 -2.42 -9.39
C CYS A 73 8.54 -2.59 -8.89
N SER A 74 7.65 -1.72 -9.37
CA SER A 74 6.21 -1.80 -9.14
C SER A 74 5.57 -2.78 -10.11
N GLU A 75 5.06 -3.88 -9.59
CA GLU A 75 4.28 -4.87 -10.34
C GLU A 75 2.79 -4.65 -10.04
N PRO A 76 1.97 -4.26 -11.03
CA PRO A 76 0.54 -4.11 -10.83
C PRO A 76 -0.09 -5.46 -10.48
N ASP A 77 -1.14 -5.41 -9.66
CA ASP A 77 -1.94 -6.58 -9.26
C ASP A 77 -2.71 -7.13 -10.47
N SER A 78 -2.00 -7.82 -11.36
CA SER A 78 -2.57 -8.37 -12.58
C SER A 78 -3.22 -9.74 -12.30
N PRO A 79 -4.40 -10.03 -12.88
CA PRO A 79 -5.08 -11.33 -12.74
C PRO A 79 -4.22 -12.54 -13.16
N ARG A 80 -3.12 -12.30 -13.89
CA ARG A 80 -2.21 -13.32 -14.40
C ARG A 80 -1.36 -13.97 -13.29
N ARG A 81 -1.09 -13.30 -12.15
CA ARG A 81 -0.31 -13.91 -11.04
C ARG A 81 -1.12 -14.84 -10.15
N ARG A 82 -2.44 -14.66 -10.01
CA ARG A 82 -3.31 -15.60 -9.25
C ARG A 82 -3.25 -17.05 -9.79
N LYS A 83 -2.88 -17.23 -11.07
CA LYS A 83 -2.74 -18.55 -11.70
C LYS A 83 -1.37 -19.22 -11.50
N ARG A 84 -0.38 -18.56 -10.88
CA ARG A 84 0.98 -19.10 -10.71
C ARG A 84 1.29 -19.68 -9.33
N LYS A 85 0.29 -19.85 -8.45
CA LYS A 85 0.42 -20.58 -7.18
C LYS A 85 -0.20 -21.98 -7.21
N HIS A 86 -0.04 -22.69 -8.33
CA HIS A 86 -0.15 -24.15 -8.36
C HIS A 86 0.88 -24.71 -9.34
N LYS A 87 2.05 -25.08 -8.81
CA LYS A 87 2.66 -26.42 -8.93
C LYS A 87 4.01 -26.42 -8.22
#